data_AF-A0A5Q0TI00-F1
#
_entry.id   AF-A0A5Q0TI00-F1
#
_cell.length_a   1.000
_cell.length_b   1.000
_cell.length_c   1.000
_cell.angle_alpha   90.00
_cell.angle_beta   90.00
_cell.angle_gamma   90.00
#
_symmetry.space_group_name_H-M   'P 1'
#
loop_
_entity.id
_entity.type
_entity.pdbx_description
1 polymer ?
#
loop_
_entity_poly.entity_id
_entity_poly.type
_entity_poly.pdbx_seq_one_letter_code
_entity_poly.pdbx_strand_id
1 'polypeptide(L)'
;MAHLTTIIAVIVINLTFIALAKASEPVHSRAEQTFSTAVILTNSDVITFGIQDFNPNAITPFQDDNLGDDQSLALRGRVAVTTFPYSWELDGATERFHHQFYVRASYVYFENETKLNQRPDIKADLDINKVYSGYVGYKLTFNITENWRVLYGLGNHFMYYKNKHSYNSSDSESLKPILDGAAYNTSSRAYVAEPNLAFDYKFQRKWGYWRYTTEMNYFYGKSWDKEKRYEAGNPNGWYWMNGVKANYNLSNWAGYIPSMYTSFKRVDLGGDPIASLGTDNYYEFSLGWLLTPPILRDWVDNVGIGININYGSALKGGSIVLFFNQD
;
A
#
# COMPACT_ATOMS: atom_id res chain seq x y z
N MET A 1 46.59 2.92 -7.06
CA MET A 1 46.20 3.75 -5.89
C MET A 1 45.01 4.65 -6.25
N ALA A 2 43.94 4.07 -6.81
CA ALA A 2 42.71 4.78 -7.23
C ALA A 2 41.43 3.93 -7.02
N HIS A 3 41.55 2.79 -6.32
CA HIS A 3 40.43 1.87 -6.04
C HIS A 3 40.15 1.68 -4.54
N LEU A 4 40.84 2.44 -3.67
CA LEU A 4 40.66 2.37 -2.21
C LEU A 4 39.85 3.54 -1.64
N THR A 5 39.61 4.60 -2.43
CA THR A 5 38.88 5.81 -2.01
C THR A 5 37.38 5.74 -2.25
N THR A 6 36.90 4.82 -3.10
CA THR A 6 35.47 4.72 -3.44
C THR A 6 34.67 3.80 -2.49
N ILE A 7 35.32 2.90 -1.77
CA ILE A 7 34.65 1.96 -0.84
C ILE A 7 34.45 2.57 0.56
N ILE A 8 35.28 3.55 0.94
CA ILE A 8 35.21 4.19 2.26
C ILE A 8 34.13 5.29 2.30
N ALA A 9 33.76 5.88 1.15
CA ALA A 9 32.68 6.89 1.09
C ALA A 9 31.25 6.29 1.19
N VAL A 10 31.06 5.04 0.77
CA VAL A 10 29.73 4.37 0.81
C VAL A 10 29.42 3.78 2.20
N ILE A 11 30.45 3.47 2.99
CA ILE A 11 30.28 2.93 4.35
C ILE A 11 30.14 4.05 5.39
N VAL A 12 30.75 5.22 5.17
CA VAL A 12 30.66 6.35 6.13
C VAL A 12 29.36 7.15 6.02
N ILE A 13 28.61 7.06 4.91
CA ILE A 13 27.27 7.68 4.79
C ILE A 13 26.17 6.79 5.41
N ASN A 14 26.42 5.50 5.64
CA ASN A 14 25.43 4.56 6.19
C ASN A 14 25.49 4.37 7.73
N LEU A 15 26.42 5.02 8.44
CA LEU A 15 26.63 4.80 9.88
C LEU A 15 26.27 5.99 10.79
N THR A 16 25.71 7.08 10.26
CA THR A 16 25.33 8.27 11.06
C THR A 16 23.82 8.52 11.18
N PHE A 17 22.97 7.51 10.99
CA PHE A 17 21.51 7.65 11.14
C PHE A 17 20.83 6.81 12.23
N ILE A 18 21.57 6.06 13.07
CA ILE A 18 20.93 5.14 14.05
C ILE A 18 21.00 5.61 15.51
N ALA A 19 21.51 6.82 15.80
CA ALA A 19 21.58 7.31 17.18
C ALA A 19 20.98 8.71 17.32
N LEU A 20 19.65 8.82 17.28
CA LEU A 20 18.86 9.75 18.12
C LEU A 20 17.35 9.54 17.86
N ALA A 21 16.67 8.76 18.70
CA ALA A 21 15.21 8.88 18.90
C ALA A 21 14.76 7.98 20.07
N LYS A 22 15.12 8.36 21.30
CA LYS A 22 14.35 7.99 22.50
C LYS A 22 14.05 9.27 23.26
N ALA A 23 12.93 9.91 22.93
CA ALA A 23 12.38 11.02 23.70
C ALA A 23 10.91 11.19 23.30
N SER A 24 9.98 10.97 24.26
CA SER A 24 8.52 11.17 24.23
C SER A 24 7.78 10.58 23.01
N GLU A 25 6.82 9.66 23.21
CA GLU A 25 5.88 9.32 22.14
C GLU A 25 5.24 10.61 21.62
N PRO A 26 5.51 11.01 20.37
CA PRO A 26 4.89 12.20 19.80
C PRO A 26 3.39 11.91 19.69
N VAL A 27 2.55 12.85 20.09
CA VAL A 27 1.15 12.80 19.67
C VAL A 27 1.16 12.99 18.16
N HIS A 28 1.06 11.89 17.41
CA HIS A 28 1.09 11.92 15.96
C HIS A 28 -0.11 12.73 15.45
N SER A 29 0.15 13.64 14.51
CA SER A 29 -0.94 14.38 13.88
C SER A 29 -1.79 13.44 13.02
N ARG A 30 -3.07 13.77 12.86
CA ARG A 30 -3.96 13.05 11.93
C ARG A 30 -3.40 13.01 10.50
N ALA A 31 -2.77 14.11 10.07
CA ALA A 31 -2.20 14.19 8.72
C ALA A 31 -1.01 13.23 8.57
N GLU A 32 -0.16 13.13 9.58
CA GLU A 32 0.99 12.21 9.61
C GLU A 32 0.54 10.76 9.44
N GLN A 33 -0.38 10.30 10.30
CA GLN A 33 -0.95 8.95 10.23
C GLN A 33 -1.65 8.70 8.89
N THR A 34 -2.38 9.69 8.38
CA THR A 34 -3.09 9.56 7.10
C THR A 34 -2.14 9.43 5.92
N PHE A 35 -1.05 10.20 5.87
CA PHE A 35 -0.03 10.09 4.83
C PHE A 35 0.70 8.75 4.89
N SER A 36 1.14 8.33 6.07
CA SER A 36 1.81 7.03 6.25
C SER A 36 0.91 5.86 5.86
N THR A 37 -0.39 5.93 6.20
CA THR A 37 -1.37 4.94 5.78
C THR A 37 -1.59 4.95 4.27
N ALA A 38 -1.66 6.14 3.65
CA ALA A 38 -1.82 6.26 2.21
C ALA A 38 -0.65 5.64 1.43
N VAL A 39 0.59 5.69 1.95
CA VAL A 39 1.74 5.00 1.34
C VAL A 39 1.47 3.49 1.23
N ILE A 40 0.94 2.87 2.28
CA ILE A 40 0.58 1.45 2.27
C ILE A 40 -0.61 1.17 1.36
N LEU A 41 -1.71 1.91 1.54
CA LEU A 41 -2.97 1.66 0.84
C LEU A 41 -2.85 1.81 -0.68
N THR A 42 -1.99 2.72 -1.15
CA THR A 42 -1.80 2.97 -2.58
C THR A 42 -0.88 1.97 -3.26
N ASN A 43 -0.22 1.09 -2.49
CA ASN A 43 0.61 0.03 -3.01
C ASN A 43 -0.14 -1.31 -3.10
N SER A 44 -0.57 -1.68 -4.31
CA SER A 44 -1.30 -2.92 -4.59
C SER A 44 -0.50 -4.20 -4.32
N ASP A 45 0.83 -4.12 -4.33
CA ASP A 45 1.66 -5.28 -3.97
C ASP A 45 1.60 -5.57 -2.46
N VAL A 46 1.21 -4.58 -1.66
CA VAL A 46 1.17 -4.63 -0.20
C VAL A 46 -0.23 -4.89 0.33
N ILE A 47 -1.25 -4.21 -0.20
CA ILE A 47 -2.66 -4.45 0.15
C ILE A 47 -3.55 -4.32 -1.08
N THR A 48 -4.51 -5.24 -1.22
CA THR A 48 -5.39 -5.24 -2.40
C THR A 48 -6.85 -4.96 -2.01
N PHE A 49 -7.40 -3.90 -2.60
CA PHE A 49 -8.83 -3.57 -2.56
C PHE A 49 -9.51 -4.01 -3.85
N GLY A 50 -10.72 -4.52 -3.71
CA GLY A 50 -11.53 -4.96 -4.84
C GLY A 50 -12.67 -4.01 -5.18
N ILE A 51 -13.50 -4.44 -6.12
CA ILE A 51 -14.71 -3.74 -6.54
C ILE A 51 -15.93 -4.06 -5.66
N GLN A 52 -15.85 -5.14 -4.90
CA GLN A 52 -16.91 -5.62 -4.02
C GLN A 52 -16.28 -6.35 -2.84
N ASP A 53 -16.64 -5.96 -1.63
CA ASP A 53 -16.22 -6.64 -0.40
C ASP A 53 -17.25 -7.67 0.08
N PHE A 54 -16.77 -8.68 0.80
CA PHE A 54 -17.58 -9.71 1.43
C PHE A 54 -16.91 -10.24 2.72
N ASN A 55 -17.70 -10.86 3.59
CA ASN A 55 -17.17 -11.55 4.78
C ASN A 55 -16.75 -12.99 4.39
N PRO A 56 -15.46 -13.38 4.48
CA PRO A 56 -15.00 -14.72 4.12
C PRO A 56 -15.64 -15.83 4.95
N ASN A 57 -16.04 -15.56 6.20
CA ASN A 57 -16.73 -16.52 7.06
C ASN A 57 -18.08 -17.00 6.47
N ALA A 58 -18.65 -16.27 5.51
CA ALA A 58 -19.86 -16.68 4.80
C ALA A 58 -19.62 -17.77 3.73
N ILE A 59 -18.38 -17.96 3.29
CA ILE A 59 -18.01 -18.89 2.21
C ILE A 59 -17.04 -19.99 2.65
N THR A 60 -16.56 -19.94 3.90
CA THR A 60 -15.66 -20.95 4.49
C THR A 60 -16.35 -21.73 5.60
N PRO A 61 -16.05 -23.04 5.78
CA PRO A 61 -16.56 -23.81 6.91
C PRO A 61 -15.89 -23.44 8.24
N PHE A 62 -14.79 -22.67 8.19
CA PHE A 62 -14.08 -22.19 9.36
C PHE A 62 -14.61 -20.80 9.73
N GLN A 63 -15.04 -20.64 10.99
CA GLN A 63 -15.41 -19.36 11.57
C GLN A 63 -14.21 -18.83 12.36
N ASP A 64 -13.64 -17.71 11.91
CA ASP A 64 -12.54 -17.02 12.58
C ASP A 64 -12.74 -15.51 12.43
N ASP A 65 -12.83 -14.79 13.56
CA ASP A 65 -13.02 -13.35 13.56
C ASP A 65 -11.88 -12.62 12.83
N ASN A 66 -10.67 -13.21 12.74
CA ASN A 66 -9.55 -12.63 12.02
C ASN A 66 -9.66 -12.72 10.49
N LEU A 67 -10.58 -13.54 9.96
CA LEU A 67 -10.92 -13.58 8.53
C LEU A 67 -11.82 -12.41 8.12
N GLY A 68 -12.63 -11.89 9.04
CA GLY A 68 -13.60 -10.82 8.77
C GLY A 68 -14.81 -10.87 9.69
N ASP A 69 -15.32 -9.69 10.04
CA ASP A 69 -16.56 -9.53 10.80
C ASP A 69 -17.36 -8.33 10.25
N ASP A 70 -18.54 -8.10 10.79
CA ASP A 70 -19.41 -7.00 10.33
C ASP A 70 -18.76 -5.62 10.53
N GLN A 71 -17.91 -5.47 11.56
CA GLN A 71 -17.22 -4.21 11.84
C GLN A 71 -16.12 -3.94 10.81
N SER A 72 -15.31 -4.96 10.49
CA SER A 72 -14.25 -4.85 9.49
C SER A 72 -14.83 -4.69 8.09
N LEU A 73 -15.94 -5.36 7.77
CA LEU A 73 -16.65 -5.18 6.50
C LEU A 73 -17.23 -3.75 6.38
N ALA A 74 -17.82 -3.22 7.46
CA ALA A 74 -18.29 -1.83 7.49
C ALA A 74 -17.13 -0.82 7.42
N LEU A 75 -15.95 -1.15 7.96
CA LEU A 75 -14.75 -0.32 7.80
C LEU A 75 -14.25 -0.36 6.35
N ARG A 76 -14.16 -1.53 5.73
CA ARG A 76 -13.78 -1.68 4.31
C ARG A 76 -14.72 -0.92 3.38
N GLY A 77 -16.03 -1.00 3.61
CA GLY A 77 -17.04 -0.25 2.85
C GLY A 77 -16.93 1.28 2.98
N ARG A 78 -16.18 1.78 3.97
CA ARG A 78 -15.87 3.20 4.17
C ARG A 78 -14.51 3.61 3.64
N VAL A 79 -13.74 2.68 3.05
CA VAL A 79 -12.43 2.95 2.45
C VAL A 79 -12.52 2.70 0.95
N ALA A 80 -12.10 3.68 0.15
CA ALA A 80 -11.95 3.49 -1.29
C ALA A 80 -10.56 3.92 -1.73
N VAL A 81 -9.89 3.07 -2.51
CA VAL A 81 -8.57 3.32 -3.05
C VAL A 81 -8.62 3.14 -4.56
N THR A 82 -8.04 4.09 -5.28
CA THR A 82 -7.87 4.01 -6.73
C THR A 82 -6.44 4.36 -7.06
N THR A 83 -5.75 3.50 -7.80
CA THR A 83 -4.36 3.70 -8.23
C THR A 83 -4.24 3.44 -9.73
N PHE A 84 -3.58 4.36 -10.43
CA PHE A 84 -3.25 4.26 -11.85
C PHE A 84 -1.73 4.17 -12.00
N PRO A 85 -1.17 2.96 -12.16
CA PRO A 85 0.25 2.78 -12.39
C PRO A 85 0.60 2.90 -13.87
N TYR A 86 1.80 3.38 -14.15
CA TYR A 86 2.43 3.27 -15.47
C TYR A 86 3.94 3.10 -15.29
N SER A 87 4.57 2.26 -16.11
CA SER A 87 6.00 2.01 -16.07
C SER A 87 6.64 2.01 -17.46
N TRP A 88 7.91 2.37 -17.48
CA TRP A 88 8.79 2.26 -18.63
C TRP A 88 9.98 1.39 -18.23
N GLU A 89 10.24 0.35 -19.01
CA GLU A 89 11.48 -0.41 -18.94
C GLU A 89 12.53 0.22 -19.87
N LEU A 90 13.76 0.30 -19.39
CA LEU A 90 14.91 0.76 -20.14
C LEU A 90 16.00 -0.32 -20.04
N ASP A 91 16.57 -0.66 -21.19
CA ASP A 91 17.68 -1.59 -21.26
C ASP A 91 18.90 -1.00 -20.53
N GLY A 92 19.54 -1.83 -19.71
CA GLY A 92 20.81 -1.48 -19.09
C GLY A 92 21.99 -1.72 -20.02
N ALA A 93 23.17 -1.34 -19.55
CA ALA A 93 24.42 -1.54 -20.28
C ALA A 93 24.74 -3.02 -20.58
N THR A 94 24.10 -3.96 -19.86
CA THR A 94 24.19 -5.40 -20.06
C THR A 94 22.84 -6.04 -19.77
N GLU A 95 22.60 -7.25 -20.29
CA GLU A 95 21.41 -8.08 -19.98
C GLU A 95 21.24 -8.43 -18.49
N ARG A 96 22.24 -8.16 -17.63
CA ARG A 96 22.11 -8.36 -16.19
C ARG A 96 21.49 -7.17 -15.46
N PHE A 97 21.45 -6.00 -16.08
CA PHE A 97 20.94 -4.77 -15.49
C PHE A 97 19.73 -4.31 -16.28
N HIS A 98 18.61 -4.13 -15.58
CA HIS A 98 17.41 -3.52 -16.15
C HIS A 98 16.99 -2.34 -15.29
N HIS A 99 16.56 -1.28 -15.95
CA HIS A 99 16.14 -0.05 -15.30
C HIS A 99 14.64 0.13 -15.54
N GLN A 100 13.90 0.42 -14.47
CA GLN A 100 12.49 0.71 -14.55
C GLN A 100 12.24 2.10 -13.96
N PHE A 101 11.57 2.96 -14.73
CA PHE A 101 10.94 4.16 -14.22
C PHE A 101 9.45 3.90 -14.12
N TYR A 102 8.83 4.28 -13.01
CA TYR A 102 7.40 4.04 -12.83
C TYR A 102 6.75 5.18 -12.06
N VAL A 103 5.51 5.46 -12.41
CA VAL A 103 4.70 6.51 -11.82
C VAL A 103 3.37 5.94 -11.38
N ARG A 104 2.80 6.52 -10.31
CA ARG A 104 1.44 6.17 -9.88
C ARG A 104 0.67 7.45 -9.55
N ALA A 105 -0.55 7.56 -10.05
CA ALA A 105 -1.51 8.53 -9.57
C ALA A 105 -2.54 7.80 -8.72
N SER A 106 -2.74 8.23 -7.47
CA SER A 106 -3.61 7.54 -6.53
C SER A 106 -4.54 8.49 -5.78
N TYR A 107 -5.72 7.96 -5.45
CA TYR A 107 -6.73 8.60 -4.61
C TYR A 107 -7.13 7.65 -3.50
N VAL A 108 -7.06 8.12 -2.26
CA VAL A 108 -7.52 7.41 -1.07
C VAL A 108 -8.66 8.20 -0.44
N TYR A 109 -9.74 7.50 -0.15
CA TYR A 109 -10.91 8.00 0.53
C TYR A 109 -11.15 7.16 1.78
N PHE A 110 -11.39 7.79 2.92
CA PHE A 110 -11.92 7.08 4.08
C PHE A 110 -12.87 7.94 4.91
N GLU A 111 -13.92 7.30 5.40
CA GLU A 111 -14.91 7.89 6.30
C GLU A 111 -14.76 7.33 7.71
N ASN A 112 -14.88 8.21 8.71
CA ASN A 112 -14.98 7.80 10.10
C ASN A 112 -16.20 8.45 10.77
N GLU A 113 -16.87 7.71 11.64
CA GLU A 113 -18.01 8.20 12.40
C GLU A 113 -17.64 8.27 13.88
N THR A 114 -17.93 9.41 14.53
CA THR A 114 -17.66 9.60 15.96
C THR A 114 -18.95 9.99 16.67
N LYS A 115 -19.25 9.33 17.79
CA LYS A 115 -20.36 9.70 18.66
C LYS A 115 -19.80 10.24 19.96
N LEU A 116 -20.07 11.51 20.26
CA LEU A 116 -19.70 12.13 21.54
C LEU A 116 -20.56 11.63 22.70
N ASN A 117 -21.76 11.13 22.41
CA ASN A 117 -22.68 10.59 23.40
C ASN A 117 -23.19 9.20 22.99
N GLN A 118 -23.52 8.37 23.98
CA GLN A 118 -24.09 7.03 23.74
C GLN A 118 -25.58 7.08 23.37
N ARG A 119 -26.10 8.26 23.05
CA ARG A 119 -27.50 8.49 22.74
C ARG A 119 -27.80 8.00 21.31
N PRO A 120 -28.67 6.99 21.15
CA PRO A 120 -28.92 6.40 19.83
C PRO A 120 -29.68 7.33 18.88
N ASP A 121 -30.35 8.35 19.41
CA ASP A 121 -31.15 9.33 18.65
C ASP A 121 -30.32 10.47 18.03
N ILE A 122 -29.06 10.64 18.46
CA ILE A 122 -28.16 11.65 17.90
C ILE A 122 -27.34 11.03 16.79
N LYS A 123 -27.36 11.69 15.63
CA LYS A 123 -26.55 11.30 14.47
C LYS A 123 -25.06 11.47 14.81
N ALA A 124 -24.25 10.47 14.48
CA ALA A 124 -22.80 10.53 14.66
C ALA A 124 -22.19 11.68 13.84
N ASP A 125 -21.17 12.33 14.37
CA ASP A 125 -20.33 13.23 13.60
C ASP A 125 -19.61 12.45 12.50
N LEU A 126 -19.39 13.09 11.36
CA LEU A 126 -18.81 12.45 10.18
C LEU A 126 -17.52 13.12 9.76
N ASP A 127 -16.46 12.32 9.69
CA ASP A 127 -15.15 12.68 9.20
C ASP A 127 -14.91 12.09 7.82
N ILE A 128 -14.72 12.95 6.82
CA ILE A 128 -14.35 12.55 5.47
C ILE A 128 -12.90 12.94 5.22
N ASN A 129 -12.09 11.96 4.84
CA ASN A 129 -10.67 12.13 4.61
C ASN A 129 -10.33 11.74 3.18
N LYS A 130 -9.54 12.58 2.52
CA LYS A 130 -9.14 12.42 1.13
C LYS A 130 -7.64 12.63 0.99
N VAL A 131 -6.95 11.70 0.34
CA VAL A 131 -5.55 11.86 -0.05
C VAL A 131 -5.43 11.71 -1.55
N TYR A 132 -4.81 12.69 -2.19
CA TYR A 132 -4.35 12.62 -3.58
C TYR A 132 -2.85 12.41 -3.55
N SER A 133 -2.35 11.36 -4.21
CA SER A 133 -0.92 11.04 -4.24
C SER A 133 -0.42 10.96 -5.69
N GLY A 134 0.68 11.64 -5.96
CA GLY A 134 1.50 11.43 -7.15
C GLY A 134 2.80 10.76 -6.73
N TYR A 135 3.11 9.62 -7.34
CA TYR A 135 4.29 8.83 -7.06
C TYR A 135 5.22 8.78 -8.27
N VAL A 136 6.52 8.92 -8.02
CA VAL A 136 7.58 8.68 -9.02
C VAL A 136 8.63 7.78 -8.41
N GLY A 137 8.94 6.68 -9.08
CA GLY A 137 9.92 5.70 -8.64
C GLY A 137 10.92 5.34 -9.73
N TYR A 138 12.10 4.99 -9.28
CA TYR A 138 13.14 4.34 -10.08
C TYR A 138 13.51 3.02 -9.42
N LYS A 139 13.72 1.98 -10.24
CA LYS A 139 14.11 0.65 -9.79
C LYS A 139 15.21 0.09 -10.69
N LEU A 140 16.27 -0.40 -10.08
CA LEU A 140 17.36 -1.13 -10.71
C LEU A 140 17.22 -2.61 -10.39
N THR A 141 17.07 -3.43 -11.42
CA THR A 141 17.06 -4.89 -11.30
C THR A 141 18.42 -5.44 -11.69
N PHE A 142 19.04 -6.20 -10.80
CA PHE A 142 20.25 -6.96 -11.05
C PHE A 142 19.94 -8.46 -11.09
N ASN A 143 20.08 -9.08 -12.27
CA ASN A 143 19.92 -10.52 -12.44
C ASN A 143 21.23 -11.22 -12.02
N ILE A 144 21.23 -11.83 -10.84
CA ILE A 144 22.37 -12.62 -10.33
C ILE A 144 22.49 -13.90 -11.16
N THR A 145 21.35 -14.56 -11.38
CA THR A 145 21.21 -15.74 -12.24
C THR A 145 19.90 -15.63 -13.02
N GLU A 146 19.57 -16.65 -13.82
CA GLU A 146 18.26 -16.75 -14.49
C GLU A 146 17.08 -16.87 -13.50
N ASN A 147 17.34 -17.26 -12.26
CA ASN A 147 16.31 -17.47 -11.24
C ASN A 147 16.32 -16.40 -10.15
N TRP A 148 17.47 -15.79 -9.87
CA TRP A 148 17.65 -14.85 -8.76
C TRP A 148 17.83 -13.42 -9.26
N ARG A 149 17.02 -12.52 -8.71
CA ARG A 149 17.10 -11.08 -8.98
C ARG A 149 17.11 -10.30 -7.68
N VAL A 150 17.90 -9.23 -7.66
CA VAL A 150 17.89 -8.22 -6.61
C VAL A 150 17.40 -6.93 -7.22
N LEU A 151 16.45 -6.28 -6.55
CA LEU A 151 15.86 -5.03 -7.00
C LEU A 151 16.15 -3.98 -5.96
N TYR A 152 16.73 -2.87 -6.38
CA TYR A 152 16.94 -1.69 -5.54
C TYR A 152 16.16 -0.52 -6.13
N GLY A 153 15.41 0.19 -5.31
CA GLY A 153 14.61 1.31 -5.78
C GLY A 153 14.55 2.48 -4.83
N LEU A 154 14.13 3.60 -5.39
CA LEU A 154 13.78 4.81 -4.66
C LEU A 154 12.47 5.36 -5.23
N GLY A 155 11.46 5.40 -4.37
CA GLY A 155 10.18 6.04 -4.62
C GLY A 155 10.08 7.42 -3.99
N ASN A 156 9.26 8.28 -4.55
CA ASN A 156 8.94 9.58 -3.99
C ASN A 156 7.45 9.83 -4.14
N HIS A 157 6.77 10.12 -3.02
CA HIS A 157 5.35 10.48 -2.98
C HIS A 157 5.20 11.98 -2.77
N PHE A 158 4.33 12.58 -3.56
CA PHE A 158 3.82 13.93 -3.39
C PHE A 158 2.34 13.83 -3.06
N MET A 159 2.00 14.13 -1.81
CA MET A 159 0.65 13.88 -1.29
C MET A 159 -0.04 15.16 -0.88
N TYR A 160 -1.34 15.20 -1.09
CA TYR A 160 -2.23 16.25 -0.62
C TYR A 160 -3.42 15.65 0.13
N TYR A 161 -3.52 16.00 1.40
CA TYR A 161 -4.55 15.55 2.32
C TYR A 161 -5.60 16.65 2.54
N LYS A 162 -6.87 16.26 2.58
CA LYS A 162 -8.01 17.09 2.97
C LYS A 162 -8.89 16.34 3.96
N ASN A 163 -9.23 17.02 5.05
CA ASN A 163 -10.27 16.60 5.98
C ASN A 163 -11.51 17.49 5.83
N LYS A 164 -12.68 16.88 5.93
CA LYS A 164 -13.95 17.58 6.15
C LYS A 164 -14.68 16.90 7.30
N HIS A 165 -15.00 17.67 8.33
CA HIS A 165 -15.76 17.21 9.49
C HIS A 165 -17.16 17.83 9.50
N SER A 166 -18.16 17.01 9.77
CA SER A 166 -19.55 17.43 9.94
C SER A 166 -19.99 17.18 11.38
N TYR A 167 -20.19 18.28 12.12
CA TYR A 167 -20.76 18.27 13.46
C TYR A 167 -22.28 18.05 13.34
N ASN A 168 -22.77 16.91 13.82
CA ASN A 168 -24.16 16.48 13.68
C ASN A 168 -24.94 16.52 15.01
N SER A 169 -24.35 17.11 16.06
CA SER A 169 -25.00 17.30 17.35
C SER A 169 -24.76 18.72 17.89
N SER A 170 -25.65 19.22 18.74
CA SER A 170 -25.45 20.51 19.41
C SER A 170 -24.16 20.55 20.25
N ASP A 171 -23.83 19.43 20.88
CA ASP A 171 -22.64 19.30 21.73
C ASP A 171 -21.38 19.40 20.88
N SER A 172 -21.33 18.68 19.75
CA SER A 172 -20.20 18.72 18.82
C SER A 172 -20.08 20.07 18.10
N GLU A 173 -21.21 20.67 17.70
CA GLU A 173 -21.22 21.97 17.05
C GLU A 173 -20.67 23.09 17.95
N SER A 174 -20.83 22.98 19.27
CA SER A 174 -20.23 23.92 20.23
C SER A 174 -18.69 23.91 20.23
N LEU A 175 -18.07 22.79 19.83
CA LEU A 175 -16.62 22.63 19.76
C LEU A 175 -16.01 23.14 18.45
N LYS A 176 -16.86 23.36 17.43
CA LYS A 176 -16.44 23.80 16.09
C LYS A 176 -15.47 24.98 16.08
N PRO A 177 -15.67 26.08 16.85
CA PRO A 177 -14.77 27.23 16.83
C PRO A 177 -13.35 26.92 17.30
N ILE A 178 -13.17 25.84 18.07
CA ILE A 178 -11.89 25.43 18.65
C ILE A 178 -11.22 24.37 17.78
N LEU A 179 -12.01 23.46 17.20
CA LEU A 179 -11.48 22.30 16.48
C LEU A 179 -11.27 22.56 14.98
N ASP A 180 -12.06 23.44 14.36
CA ASP A 180 -11.90 23.77 12.94
C ASP A 180 -10.58 24.51 12.69
N GLY A 181 -9.81 24.03 11.71
CA GLY A 181 -8.49 24.55 11.37
C GLY A 181 -7.36 24.05 12.26
N ALA A 182 -7.67 23.38 13.38
CA ALA A 182 -6.67 22.78 14.27
C ALA A 182 -6.65 21.24 14.16
N ALA A 183 -7.81 20.60 14.32
CA ALA A 183 -7.97 19.14 14.25
C ALA A 183 -8.85 18.70 13.06
N TYR A 184 -9.86 19.51 12.73
CA TYR A 184 -10.86 19.23 11.72
C TYR A 184 -10.91 20.29 10.64
N ASN A 185 -11.47 19.93 9.48
CA ASN A 185 -11.62 20.85 8.34
C ASN A 185 -10.27 21.45 7.90
N THR A 186 -9.22 20.62 7.92
CA THR A 186 -7.84 20.98 7.62
C THR A 186 -7.36 20.43 6.27
N SER A 187 -6.21 20.92 5.80
CA SER A 187 -5.53 20.32 4.64
C SER A 187 -4.02 20.38 4.79
N SER A 188 -3.34 19.29 4.46
CA SER A 188 -1.86 19.19 4.53
C SER A 188 -1.29 18.75 3.20
N ARG A 189 0.01 18.99 3.00
CA ARG A 189 0.81 18.38 1.94
C ARG A 189 1.93 17.58 2.55
N ALA A 190 2.41 16.57 1.85
CA ALA A 190 3.60 15.84 2.25
C ALA A 190 4.47 15.50 1.04
N TYR A 191 5.77 15.47 1.30
CA TYR A 191 6.75 14.78 0.46
C TYR A 191 7.34 13.63 1.26
N VAL A 192 7.32 12.43 0.69
CA VAL A 192 7.84 11.22 1.34
C VAL A 192 8.78 10.51 0.38
N ALA A 193 9.99 10.21 0.84
CA ALA A 193 10.95 9.37 0.11
C ALA A 193 10.85 7.94 0.61
N GLU A 194 10.93 6.96 -0.29
CA GLU A 194 10.70 5.55 -0.05
C GLU A 194 11.79 4.69 -0.72
N PRO A 195 12.98 4.54 -0.11
CA PRO A 195 13.93 3.52 -0.53
C PRO A 195 13.37 2.11 -0.35
N ASN A 196 13.67 1.23 -1.32
CA ASN A 196 13.23 -0.15 -1.30
C ASN A 196 14.31 -1.13 -1.77
N LEU A 197 14.25 -2.34 -1.22
CA LEU A 197 15.11 -3.46 -1.56
C LEU A 197 14.26 -4.72 -1.65
N ALA A 198 14.33 -5.41 -2.78
CA ALA A 198 13.64 -6.67 -2.99
C ALA A 198 14.59 -7.79 -3.44
N PHE A 199 14.27 -9.00 -3.02
CA PHE A 199 14.84 -10.24 -3.55
C PHE A 199 13.73 -11.06 -4.17
N ASP A 200 13.98 -11.52 -5.40
CA ASP A 200 13.01 -12.23 -6.21
C ASP A 200 13.62 -13.54 -6.71
N TYR A 201 12.93 -14.64 -6.47
CA TYR A 201 13.32 -15.97 -6.92
C TYR A 201 12.22 -16.59 -7.77
N LYS A 202 12.53 -16.92 -9.02
CA LYS A 202 11.60 -17.57 -9.95
C LYS A 202 12.03 -19.00 -10.24
N PHE A 203 11.14 -19.95 -9.98
CA PHE A 203 11.39 -21.36 -10.18
C PHE A 203 10.40 -21.99 -11.16
N GLN A 204 10.91 -22.35 -12.33
CA GLN A 204 10.14 -22.86 -13.45
C GLN A 204 9.73 -24.32 -13.26
N ARG A 205 8.51 -24.65 -13.67
CA ARG A 205 7.95 -26.01 -13.69
C ARG A 205 7.24 -26.25 -15.03
N LYS A 206 6.93 -27.51 -15.36
CA LYS A 206 6.21 -27.85 -16.59
C LYS A 206 4.81 -27.22 -16.66
N TRP A 207 4.18 -27.01 -15.51
CA TRP A 207 2.82 -26.48 -15.39
C TRP A 207 2.76 -24.96 -15.19
N GLY A 208 3.90 -24.27 -15.16
CA GLY A 208 3.99 -22.85 -14.82
C GLY A 208 5.21 -22.55 -13.97
N TYR A 209 5.08 -21.73 -12.92
CA TYR A 209 6.22 -21.39 -12.07
C TYR A 209 5.82 -20.99 -10.65
N TRP A 210 6.77 -21.15 -9.73
CA TRP A 210 6.72 -20.52 -8.42
C TRP A 210 7.55 -19.24 -8.44
N ARG A 211 7.10 -18.22 -7.73
CA ARG A 211 7.82 -16.98 -7.48
C ARG A 211 7.80 -16.71 -5.98
N TYR A 212 8.98 -16.51 -5.40
CA TYR A 212 9.13 -16.04 -4.04
C TYR A 212 9.67 -14.61 -4.10
N THR A 213 9.05 -13.71 -3.36
CA THR A 213 9.45 -12.30 -3.30
C THR A 213 9.51 -11.87 -1.86
N THR A 214 10.62 -11.25 -1.47
CA THR A 214 10.75 -10.57 -0.19
C THR A 214 11.16 -9.13 -0.47
N GLU A 215 10.43 -8.17 0.07
CA GLU A 215 10.60 -6.74 -0.25
C GLU A 215 10.49 -5.90 1.01
N MET A 216 11.53 -5.12 1.29
CA MET A 216 11.58 -4.20 2.41
C MET A 216 11.54 -2.77 1.89
N ASN A 217 10.62 -1.98 2.45
CA ASN A 217 10.46 -0.56 2.14
C ASN A 217 10.57 0.22 3.45
N TYR A 218 11.33 1.30 3.41
CA TYR A 218 11.33 2.31 4.47
C TYR A 218 10.87 3.61 3.84
N PHE A 219 10.05 4.37 4.54
CA PHE A 219 9.63 5.67 4.07
C PHE A 219 9.74 6.71 5.18
N TYR A 220 10.19 7.90 4.79
CA TYR A 220 10.26 9.05 5.66
C TYR A 220 9.97 10.31 4.87
N GLY A 221 9.23 11.23 5.49
CA GLY A 221 8.84 12.44 4.83
C GLY A 221 8.62 13.61 5.75
N LYS A 222 8.35 14.73 5.11
CA LYS A 222 7.97 15.96 5.78
C LYS A 222 6.59 16.37 5.31
N SER A 223 5.73 16.69 6.25
CA SER A 223 4.43 17.27 5.92
C SER A 223 4.31 18.70 6.43
N TRP A 224 3.44 19.47 5.78
CA TRP A 224 3.21 20.86 6.12
C TRP A 224 1.78 21.28 5.79
N ASP A 225 1.26 22.19 6.58
CA ASP A 225 0.03 22.92 6.32
C ASP A 225 0.38 24.31 5.76
N LYS A 226 -0.41 24.76 4.77
CA LYS A 226 -0.26 26.09 4.16
C LYS A 226 -0.58 27.20 5.17
N GLU A 227 -1.56 26.96 6.04
CA GLU A 227 -2.02 27.96 7.00
C GLU A 227 -1.20 27.94 8.30
N LYS A 228 -0.32 26.94 8.46
CA LYS A 228 0.52 26.68 9.65
C LYS A 228 -0.30 26.69 10.95
N ARG A 229 -1.56 26.27 10.88
CA ARG A 229 -2.48 26.30 12.03
C ARG A 229 -2.30 25.12 12.97
N TYR A 230 -1.59 24.07 12.52
CA TYR A 230 -1.25 22.89 13.29
C TYR A 230 0.05 22.25 12.79
N GLU A 231 0.65 21.41 13.62
CA GLU A 231 1.79 20.59 13.21
C GLU A 231 1.28 19.39 12.40
N ALA A 232 1.60 19.37 11.11
CA ALA A 232 1.21 18.27 10.23
C ALA A 232 2.04 16.99 10.48
N GLY A 233 3.19 17.10 11.17
CA GLY A 233 4.02 15.95 11.53
C GLY A 233 4.91 15.44 10.39
N ASN A 234 5.60 14.32 10.61
CA ASN A 234 6.55 13.75 9.64
C ASN A 234 6.22 12.27 9.38
N PRO A 235 5.57 11.94 8.25
CA PRO A 235 5.21 10.57 7.93
C PRO A 235 6.43 9.66 7.93
N ASN A 236 6.38 8.59 8.71
CA ASN A 236 7.48 7.65 8.88
C ASN A 236 6.97 6.23 9.08
N GLY A 237 7.65 5.28 8.45
CA GLY A 237 7.36 3.88 8.67
C GLY A 237 8.18 2.97 7.79
N TRP A 238 7.94 1.69 7.97
CA TRP A 238 8.48 0.66 7.11
C TRP A 238 7.45 -0.45 6.94
N TYR A 239 7.62 -1.20 5.87
CA TYR A 239 6.92 -2.46 5.73
C TYR A 239 7.83 -3.49 5.08
N TRP A 240 7.62 -4.74 5.45
CA TRP A 240 8.33 -5.88 4.92
C TRP A 240 7.34 -6.93 4.42
N MET A 241 7.30 -7.10 3.11
CA MET A 241 6.45 -8.08 2.46
C MET A 241 7.25 -9.36 2.18
N ASN A 242 6.67 -10.50 2.54
CA ASN A 242 7.16 -11.83 2.16
C ASN A 242 6.04 -12.58 1.45
N GLY A 243 6.22 -12.87 0.17
CA GLY A 243 5.19 -13.44 -0.70
C GLY A 243 5.66 -14.70 -1.43
N VAL A 244 4.74 -15.63 -1.61
CA VAL A 244 4.87 -16.73 -2.57
C VAL A 244 3.71 -16.65 -3.56
N LYS A 245 4.01 -16.89 -4.84
CA LYS A 245 3.02 -16.93 -5.91
C LYS A 245 3.26 -18.17 -6.77
N ALA A 246 2.20 -18.94 -7.01
CA ALA A 246 2.16 -19.98 -8.02
C ALA A 246 1.41 -19.45 -9.23
N ASN A 247 2.02 -19.53 -10.40
CA ASN A 247 1.35 -19.27 -11.66
C ASN A 247 1.17 -20.59 -12.42
N TYR A 248 -0.03 -20.79 -12.96
CA TYR A 248 -0.45 -22.00 -13.66
C TYR A 248 -0.76 -21.65 -15.11
N ASN A 249 -0.08 -22.30 -16.05
CA ASN A 249 -0.34 -22.16 -17.47
C ASN A 249 -1.54 -23.05 -17.83
N LEU A 250 -2.63 -22.45 -18.33
CA LEU A 250 -3.80 -23.19 -18.79
C LEU A 250 -3.71 -23.43 -20.30
N SER A 251 -4.50 -24.38 -20.81
CA SER A 251 -4.53 -24.71 -22.24
C SER A 251 -5.06 -23.54 -23.06
N ASN A 252 -4.31 -23.16 -24.09
CA ASN A 252 -4.69 -22.09 -25.01
C ASN A 252 -6.03 -22.39 -25.68
N TRP A 253 -6.88 -21.37 -25.81
CA TRP A 253 -8.17 -21.48 -26.47
C TRP A 253 -8.43 -20.27 -27.35
N ALA A 254 -8.71 -20.50 -28.63
CA ALA A 254 -9.10 -19.46 -29.60
C ALA A 254 -8.19 -18.20 -29.63
N GLY A 255 -6.87 -18.38 -29.43
CA GLY A 255 -5.90 -17.27 -29.42
C GLY A 255 -5.73 -16.56 -28.07
N TYR A 256 -6.56 -16.89 -27.08
CA TYR A 256 -6.39 -16.48 -25.69
C TYR A 256 -5.44 -17.42 -24.96
N ILE A 257 -4.60 -16.85 -24.10
CA ILE A 257 -3.69 -17.58 -23.22
C ILE A 257 -4.23 -17.40 -21.80
N PRO A 258 -5.12 -18.30 -21.32
CA PRO A 258 -5.59 -18.25 -19.96
C PRO A 258 -4.47 -18.65 -18.99
N SER A 259 -4.40 -17.99 -17.84
CA SER A 259 -3.56 -18.41 -16.72
C SER A 259 -4.32 -18.25 -15.42
N MET A 260 -3.91 -19.02 -14.42
CA MET A 260 -4.38 -18.82 -13.05
C MET A 260 -3.20 -18.55 -12.16
N TYR A 261 -3.43 -17.86 -11.06
CA TYR A 261 -2.43 -17.76 -10.01
C TYR A 261 -3.04 -17.85 -8.63
N THR A 262 -2.22 -18.37 -7.72
CA THR A 262 -2.49 -18.34 -6.29
C THR A 262 -1.33 -17.61 -5.63
N SER A 263 -1.62 -16.69 -4.72
CA SER A 263 -0.60 -15.99 -3.95
C SER A 263 -0.94 -16.00 -2.47
N PHE A 264 0.10 -16.09 -1.67
CA PHE A 264 0.03 -15.89 -0.23
C PHE A 264 1.16 -14.93 0.15
N LYS A 265 0.85 -13.88 0.90
CA LYS A 265 1.84 -12.95 1.43
C LYS A 265 1.59 -12.65 2.89
N ARG A 266 2.67 -12.37 3.60
CA ARG A 266 2.70 -11.73 4.92
C ARG A 266 3.28 -10.34 4.75
N VAL A 267 2.69 -9.36 5.42
CA VAL A 267 3.21 -7.99 5.49
C VAL A 267 3.40 -7.65 6.94
N ASP A 268 4.64 -7.32 7.31
CA ASP A 268 4.99 -6.75 8.60
C ASP A 268 5.10 -5.22 8.45
N LEU A 269 4.68 -4.47 9.46
CA LEU A 269 4.55 -3.02 9.46
C LEU A 269 5.29 -2.42 10.67
N GLY A 270 5.81 -1.22 10.49
CA GLY A 270 6.37 -0.43 11.58
C GLY A 270 6.21 1.07 11.39
N GLY A 271 6.24 1.80 12.50
CA GLY A 271 6.00 3.24 12.52
C GLY A 271 4.50 3.57 12.48
N ASP A 272 4.18 4.69 11.84
CA ASP A 272 2.84 5.28 11.87
C ASP A 272 1.71 4.42 11.27
N PRO A 273 1.93 3.53 10.27
CA PRO A 273 0.85 2.71 9.71
C PRO A 273 0.17 1.76 10.71
N ILE A 274 0.88 1.35 11.78
CA ILE A 274 0.35 0.37 12.77
C ILE A 274 -0.96 0.87 13.37
N ALA A 275 -1.02 2.14 13.77
CA ALA A 275 -2.19 2.70 14.44
C ALA A 275 -3.43 2.71 13.52
N SER A 276 -3.24 2.88 12.22
CA SER A 276 -4.33 2.96 11.25
C SER A 276 -4.77 1.59 10.72
N LEU A 277 -3.84 0.65 10.60
CA LEU A 277 -4.11 -0.72 10.18
C LEU A 277 -4.50 -1.63 11.36
N GLY A 278 -4.35 -1.15 12.59
CA GLY A 278 -4.73 -1.86 13.81
C GLY A 278 -3.88 -3.10 14.11
N THR A 279 -2.75 -3.26 13.44
CA THR A 279 -1.85 -4.41 13.56
C THR A 279 -0.43 -4.05 13.12
N ASP A 280 0.55 -4.79 13.65
CA ASP A 280 1.94 -4.76 13.18
C ASP A 280 2.21 -5.80 12.08
N ASN A 281 1.28 -6.70 11.81
CA ASN A 281 1.37 -7.65 10.70
C ASN A 281 0.01 -8.16 10.21
N TYR A 282 -0.07 -8.52 8.94
CA TYR A 282 -1.25 -9.19 8.38
C TYR A 282 -0.86 -10.13 7.24
N TYR A 283 -1.84 -10.94 6.82
CA TYR A 283 -1.68 -11.87 5.71
C TYR A 283 -2.67 -11.55 4.60
N GLU A 284 -2.27 -11.80 3.35
CA GLU A 284 -3.18 -11.79 2.22
C GLU A 284 -3.07 -13.08 1.41
N PHE A 285 -4.23 -13.61 1.05
CA PHE A 285 -4.37 -14.70 0.11
C PHE A 285 -5.10 -14.19 -1.13
N SER A 286 -4.56 -14.47 -2.31
CA SER A 286 -5.19 -14.11 -3.57
C SER A 286 -5.28 -15.30 -4.51
N LEU A 287 -6.41 -15.43 -5.18
CA LEU A 287 -6.63 -16.38 -6.27
C LEU A 287 -7.16 -15.60 -7.47
N GLY A 288 -6.47 -15.66 -8.60
CA GLY A 288 -6.84 -14.92 -9.80
C GLY A 288 -6.89 -15.80 -11.04
N TRP A 289 -7.84 -15.51 -11.92
CA TRP A 289 -7.88 -15.99 -13.29
C TRP A 289 -7.55 -14.82 -14.21
N LEU A 290 -6.53 -14.99 -15.05
CA LEU A 290 -6.06 -14.00 -16.01
C LEU A 290 -6.29 -14.49 -17.44
N LEU A 291 -6.55 -13.54 -18.34
CA LEU A 291 -6.73 -13.73 -19.76
C LEU A 291 -5.87 -12.70 -20.49
N THR A 292 -4.88 -13.17 -21.26
CA THR A 292 -4.14 -12.32 -22.18
C THR A 292 -4.94 -12.16 -23.48
N PRO A 293 -5.41 -10.95 -23.82
CA PRO A 293 -6.19 -10.74 -25.03
C PRO A 293 -5.31 -10.88 -26.29
N PRO A 294 -5.89 -11.32 -27.43
CA PRO A 294 -5.17 -11.39 -28.70
C PRO A 294 -5.00 -10.01 -29.38
N ILE A 295 -5.78 -9.00 -28.97
CA ILE A 295 -5.79 -7.62 -29.51
C ILE A 295 -5.48 -6.66 -28.35
N LEU A 296 -4.75 -5.56 -28.60
CA LEU A 296 -4.25 -4.59 -27.61
C LEU A 296 -3.07 -5.06 -26.72
N ARG A 297 -2.31 -6.07 -27.14
CA ARG A 297 -1.13 -6.54 -26.38
C ARG A 297 -0.10 -5.46 -26.10
N ASP A 298 0.01 -4.44 -26.96
CA ASP A 298 0.94 -3.32 -26.77
C ASP A 298 0.52 -2.39 -25.60
N TRP A 299 -0.69 -2.55 -25.07
CA TRP A 299 -1.27 -1.69 -24.02
C TRP A 299 -1.78 -2.48 -22.80
N VAL A 300 -2.18 -3.73 -22.99
CA VAL A 300 -2.77 -4.59 -21.96
C VAL A 300 -2.16 -5.99 -22.03
N ASP A 301 -1.37 -6.34 -21.03
CA ASP A 301 -0.68 -7.64 -20.90
C ASP A 301 -1.67 -8.76 -20.52
N ASN A 302 -2.57 -8.46 -19.58
CA ASN A 302 -3.67 -9.34 -19.20
C ASN A 302 -4.77 -8.59 -18.46
N VAL A 303 -5.98 -9.15 -18.53
CA VAL A 303 -7.12 -8.78 -17.68
C VAL A 303 -7.57 -9.99 -16.89
N GLY A 304 -8.05 -9.79 -15.67
CA GLY A 304 -8.49 -10.90 -14.86
C GLY A 304 -9.50 -10.55 -13.80
N ILE A 305 -10.07 -11.59 -13.22
CA ILE A 305 -10.93 -11.50 -12.04
C ILE A 305 -10.40 -12.48 -11.00
N GLY A 306 -10.53 -12.12 -9.74
CA GLY A 306 -10.23 -13.05 -8.67
C GLY A 306 -10.73 -12.59 -7.32
N ILE A 307 -10.23 -13.27 -6.32
CA ILE A 307 -10.59 -13.08 -4.93
C ILE A 307 -9.31 -12.72 -4.18
N ASN A 308 -9.39 -11.71 -3.32
CA ASN A 308 -8.41 -11.43 -2.29
C ASN A 308 -9.04 -11.63 -0.92
N ILE A 309 -8.28 -12.13 0.04
CA ILE A 309 -8.65 -12.27 1.45
C ILE A 309 -7.54 -11.64 2.29
N ASN A 310 -7.89 -10.63 3.08
CA ASN A 310 -7.02 -10.03 4.09
C ASN A 310 -7.34 -10.61 5.47
N TYR A 311 -6.30 -11.01 6.21
CA TYR A 311 -6.41 -11.66 7.52
C TYR A 311 -5.57 -10.94 8.57
N GLY A 312 -6.19 -10.59 9.70
CA GLY A 312 -5.50 -10.06 10.89
C GLY A 312 -5.25 -8.55 10.94
N SER A 313 -5.72 -7.77 9.95
CA SER A 313 -5.71 -6.29 10.03
C SER A 313 -7.10 -5.74 10.42
N ALA A 314 -7.17 -4.44 10.74
CA ALA A 314 -8.45 -3.73 10.86
C ALA A 314 -9.30 -3.81 9.58
N LEU A 315 -8.65 -3.98 8.42
CA LEU A 315 -9.25 -4.14 7.11
C LEU A 315 -9.43 -5.61 6.71
N LYS A 316 -9.41 -6.55 7.66
CA LYS A 316 -9.69 -7.97 7.41
C LYS A 316 -11.03 -8.18 6.68
N GLY A 317 -11.06 -9.13 5.76
CA GLY A 317 -12.21 -9.40 4.91
C GLY A 317 -11.82 -9.87 3.52
N GLY A 318 -12.82 -10.19 2.70
CA GLY A 318 -12.64 -10.63 1.32
C GLY A 318 -13.04 -9.56 0.31
N SER A 319 -12.44 -9.58 -0.88
CA SER A 319 -12.88 -8.76 -2.00
C SER A 319 -12.81 -9.50 -3.32
N ILE A 320 -13.71 -9.14 -4.23
CA ILE A 320 -13.63 -9.46 -5.65
C ILE A 320 -12.74 -8.41 -6.31
N VAL A 321 -11.68 -8.83 -6.97
CA VAL A 321 -10.67 -7.96 -7.57
C VAL A 321 -10.68 -8.10 -9.07
N LEU A 322 -10.56 -6.97 -9.77
CA LEU A 322 -10.26 -6.94 -11.19
C LEU A 322 -8.77 -6.66 -11.37
N PHE A 323 -8.10 -7.51 -12.14
CA PHE A 323 -6.67 -7.40 -12.42
C PHE A 323 -6.45 -6.81 -13.81
N PHE A 324 -5.47 -5.93 -13.90
CA PHE A 324 -4.94 -5.39 -15.15
C PHE A 324 -3.42 -5.48 -15.09
N ASN A 325 -2.79 -6.05 -16.11
CA ASN A 325 -1.34 -6.21 -16.24
C ASN A 325 -0.69 -6.86 -15.01
N GLN A 326 -1.24 -8.00 -14.59
CA GLN A 326 -0.74 -8.77 -13.46
C GLN A 326 0.37 -9.74 -13.90
N ASP A 327 1.59 -9.58 -13.37
CA ASP A 327 2.77 -10.41 -13.68
C ASP A 327 2.78 -11.83 -13.10
#